data_AF-A0A970TYL0-F1
#
_entry.id   AF-A0A970TYL0-F1
#
_cell.length_a   1.000
_cell.length_b   1.000
_cell.length_c   1.000
_cell.angle_alpha   90.00
_cell.angle_beta   90.00
_cell.angle_gamma   90.00
#
_symmetry.space_group_name_H-M   'P 1'
#
loop_
_entity.id
_entity.type
_entity.pdbx_description
1 polymer ?
#
loop_
_entity_poly.entity_id
_entity_poly.type
_entity_poly.pdbx_seq_one_letter_code
_entity_poly.pdbx_strand_id
1 'polypeptide(L)'
;MGNPDPFIEAQFPFSLFEVTGLELEYMIVNRDTLSIAPLCDKLLEAAGELNDNEVYPEGRDGPAAWSNELVLHVVEFKTPKPVPTLAGLDEVFHRQVVRANTLLSRWNACLMPTAMHPWMNPAVETRLWPHGGNEIYAAFDDLFDCK
;
A
#
# COMPACT_ATOMS: atom_id res chain seq x y z
N MET A 1 -18.02 -1.26 27.73
CA MET A 1 -18.46 -1.98 26.52
C MET A 1 -17.20 -2.32 25.76
N GLY A 2 -16.97 -3.60 25.40
CA GLY A 2 -15.80 -3.96 24.60
C GLY A 2 -15.87 -3.26 23.24
N ASN A 3 -14.72 -2.90 22.66
CA ASN A 3 -14.72 -2.42 21.28
C ASN A 3 -15.29 -3.53 20.38
N PRO A 4 -16.20 -3.20 19.45
CA PRO A 4 -16.67 -4.18 18.48
C PRO A 4 -15.48 -4.71 17.68
N ASP A 5 -15.44 -6.02 17.47
CA ASP A 5 -14.43 -6.70 16.68
C ASP A 5 -14.53 -6.24 15.21
N PRO A 6 -13.49 -5.61 14.63
CA PRO A 6 -13.51 -5.12 13.25
C PRO A 6 -13.64 -6.24 12.21
N PHE A 7 -13.49 -7.51 12.62
CA PHE A 7 -13.58 -8.68 11.76
C PHE A 7 -14.95 -9.36 11.77
N ILE A 8 -15.95 -8.78 12.45
CA ILE A 8 -17.35 -9.19 12.25
C ILE A 8 -17.79 -8.73 10.85
N GLU A 9 -18.04 -9.69 9.96
CA GLU A 9 -18.51 -9.40 8.61
C GLU A 9 -19.87 -8.70 8.64
N ALA A 10 -19.94 -7.51 8.05
CA ALA A 10 -21.20 -6.85 7.75
C ALA A 10 -21.92 -7.60 6.61
N GLN A 11 -23.25 -7.68 6.67
CA GLN A 11 -24.03 -8.36 5.65
C GLN A 11 -24.47 -7.41 4.54
N PHE A 12 -24.17 -7.77 3.30
CA PHE A 12 -24.66 -7.07 2.11
C PHE A 12 -26.19 -7.32 1.93
N PRO A 13 -26.98 -6.32 1.48
CA PRO A 13 -26.58 -4.99 1.01
C PRO A 13 -26.32 -3.98 2.14
N PHE A 14 -25.25 -3.19 1.97
CA PHE A 14 -24.91 -2.12 2.91
C PHE A 14 -25.77 -0.86 2.70
N SER A 15 -26.12 -0.21 3.79
CA SER A 15 -26.64 1.16 3.84
C SER A 15 -25.50 2.16 3.66
N LEU A 16 -25.84 3.40 3.28
CA LEU A 16 -24.84 4.49 3.20
C LEU A 16 -24.15 4.67 4.55
N PHE A 17 -22.82 4.71 4.52
CA PHE A 17 -21.94 4.86 5.69
C PHE A 17 -22.03 3.73 6.74
N GLU A 18 -22.60 2.57 6.38
CA GLU A 18 -22.62 1.39 7.25
C GLU A 18 -21.23 0.76 7.43
N VAL A 19 -20.42 0.82 6.38
CA VAL A 19 -19.07 0.26 6.34
C VAL A 19 -18.10 1.28 5.72
N THR A 20 -16.82 1.08 5.99
CA THR A 20 -15.72 1.89 5.45
C THR A 20 -14.63 1.01 4.88
N GLY A 21 -13.92 1.49 3.86
CA GLY A 21 -12.61 0.97 3.47
C GLY A 21 -11.53 1.94 3.93
N LEU A 22 -10.33 1.45 4.20
CA LEU A 22 -9.18 2.31 4.48
C LEU A 22 -7.99 1.87 3.63
N GLU A 23 -7.32 2.86 3.03
CA GLU A 23 -6.12 2.69 2.20
C GLU A 23 -5.05 3.68 2.68
N LEU A 24 -3.80 3.20 2.75
CA LEU A 24 -2.65 3.93 3.26
C LEU A 24 -1.46 3.69 2.34
N GLU A 25 -1.03 4.75 1.67
CA GLU A 25 0.11 4.73 0.77
C GLU A 25 1.38 5.18 1.48
N TYR A 26 2.48 4.46 1.26
CA TYR A 26 3.78 4.77 1.81
C TYR A 26 4.83 4.78 0.71
N MET A 27 5.66 5.83 0.72
CA MET A 27 6.88 5.83 -0.09
C MET A 27 7.91 4.90 0.54
N ILE A 28 8.63 4.17 -0.31
CA ILE A 28 9.78 3.33 0.03
C ILE A 28 11.03 4.15 -0.25
N VAL A 29 11.90 4.26 0.74
CA VAL A 29 13.13 5.06 0.69
C VAL A 29 14.33 4.25 1.19
N ASN A 30 15.53 4.66 0.80
CA ASN A 30 16.75 4.22 1.43
C ASN A 30 16.77 4.66 2.90
N ARG A 31 17.18 3.77 3.81
CA ARG A 31 17.14 4.01 5.25
C ARG A 31 18.06 5.13 5.73
N ASP A 32 19.23 5.27 5.11
CA ASP A 32 20.28 6.18 5.56
C ASP A 32 20.15 7.56 4.91
N THR A 33 19.74 7.60 3.64
CA THR A 33 19.66 8.84 2.86
C THR A 33 18.25 9.37 2.74
N LEU A 34 17.24 8.57 3.06
CA LEU A 34 15.83 8.84 2.82
C LEU A 34 15.51 9.19 1.36
N SER A 35 16.38 8.83 0.40
CA SER A 35 16.11 9.01 -1.03
C SER A 35 15.19 7.89 -1.52
N ILE A 36 14.34 8.16 -2.51
CA ILE A 36 13.39 7.16 -2.99
C ILE A 36 14.08 5.85 -3.42
N ALA A 37 13.43 4.74 -3.12
CA ALA A 37 13.88 3.41 -3.45
C ALA A 37 12.75 2.68 -4.20
N PRO A 38 12.81 2.58 -5.54
CA PRO A 38 11.77 1.97 -6.36
C PRO A 38 11.83 0.43 -6.21
N LEU A 39 11.22 -0.07 -5.15
CA LEU A 39 11.30 -1.46 -4.68
C LEU A 39 9.92 -2.07 -4.36
N CYS A 40 8.82 -1.44 -4.77
CA CYS A 40 7.47 -1.93 -4.45
C CYS A 40 7.25 -3.36 -4.98
N ASP A 41 7.68 -3.64 -6.21
CA ASP A 41 7.63 -4.96 -6.84
C ASP A 41 8.30 -6.03 -5.98
N LYS A 42 9.52 -5.75 -5.51
CA LYS A 42 10.30 -6.65 -4.65
C LYS A 42 9.70 -6.80 -3.27
N LEU A 43 9.10 -5.74 -2.74
CA LEU A 43 8.43 -5.79 -1.45
C LEU A 43 7.20 -6.71 -1.52
N LEU A 44 6.37 -6.57 -2.56
CA LEU A 44 5.19 -7.39 -2.74
C LEU A 44 5.58 -8.86 -2.97
N GLU A 45 6.56 -9.15 -3.83
CA GLU A 45 7.10 -10.50 -4.02
C GLU A 45 7.60 -11.14 -2.70
N ALA A 46 8.26 -10.34 -1.84
CA ALA A 46 8.73 -10.81 -0.55
C ALA A 46 7.61 -10.98 0.50
N ALA A 47 6.46 -10.35 0.29
CA ALA A 47 5.32 -10.38 1.21
C ALA A 47 4.39 -11.58 0.96
N GLY A 48 4.29 -12.06 -0.29
CA GLY A 48 3.48 -13.21 -0.65
C GLY A 48 3.37 -13.43 -2.17
N GLU A 49 2.48 -14.33 -2.56
CA GLU A 49 2.14 -14.56 -3.97
C GLU A 49 1.34 -13.38 -4.53
N LEU A 50 1.83 -12.80 -5.64
CA LEU A 50 1.18 -11.72 -6.37
C LEU A 50 -0.05 -12.24 -7.13
N ASN A 51 -1.20 -11.60 -6.91
CA ASN A 51 -2.46 -11.86 -7.61
C ASN A 51 -3.02 -10.52 -8.08
N ASP A 52 -3.01 -10.25 -9.39
CA ASP A 52 -3.47 -8.98 -9.96
C ASP A 52 -2.86 -7.72 -9.30
N ASN A 53 -1.54 -7.77 -9.07
CA ASN A 53 -0.76 -6.77 -8.35
C ASN A 53 -1.10 -6.56 -6.86
N GLU A 54 -1.88 -7.45 -6.26
CA GLU A 54 -2.14 -7.49 -4.83
C GLU A 54 -1.45 -8.68 -4.16
N VAL A 55 -1.13 -8.54 -2.88
CA VAL A 55 -0.66 -9.62 -2.01
C VAL A 55 -1.39 -9.59 -0.68
N TYR A 56 -1.52 -10.76 -0.08
CA TYR A 56 -2.24 -10.97 1.18
C TYR A 56 -1.28 -11.56 2.20
N PRO A 57 -0.51 -10.74 2.93
CA PRO A 57 0.58 -11.23 3.77
C PRO A 57 0.11 -12.17 4.90
N GLU A 58 -1.14 -12.02 5.33
CA GLU A 58 -1.80 -12.83 6.36
C GLU A 58 -2.86 -13.79 5.78
N GLY A 59 -2.81 -14.06 4.46
CA GLY A 59 -3.79 -14.88 3.73
C GLY A 59 -4.98 -14.06 3.20
N ARG A 60 -5.74 -14.63 2.23
CA ARG A 60 -6.84 -13.92 1.54
C ARG A 60 -7.98 -13.46 2.47
N ASP A 61 -8.18 -14.16 3.58
CA ASP A 61 -9.14 -13.79 4.63
C ASP A 61 -8.48 -12.95 5.74
N GLY A 62 -7.23 -12.56 5.55
CA GLY A 62 -6.49 -11.71 6.47
C GLY A 62 -7.03 -10.27 6.50
N PRO A 63 -6.64 -9.50 7.52
CA PRO A 63 -7.22 -8.19 7.78
C PRO A 63 -6.68 -7.07 6.87
N ALA A 64 -5.64 -7.35 6.08
CA ALA A 64 -4.97 -6.38 5.21
C ALA A 64 -4.50 -7.03 3.90
N ALA A 65 -4.59 -6.27 2.81
CA ALA A 65 -3.95 -6.56 1.53
C ALA A 65 -2.96 -5.44 1.20
N TRP A 66 -1.91 -5.75 0.43
CA TRP A 66 -0.96 -4.76 -0.08
C TRP A 66 -0.99 -4.75 -1.61
N SER A 67 -0.80 -3.59 -2.21
CA SER A 67 -0.89 -3.38 -3.66
C SER A 67 0.21 -2.44 -4.15
N ASN A 68 0.44 -2.48 -5.46
CA ASN A 68 1.19 -1.43 -6.14
C ASN A 68 0.36 -0.17 -6.30
N GLU A 69 1.04 0.93 -6.62
CA GLU A 69 0.43 2.14 -7.17
C GLU A 69 1.08 2.51 -8.51
N LEU A 70 0.73 3.68 -9.07
CA LEU A 70 1.31 4.22 -10.31
C LEU A 70 2.85 4.16 -10.33
N VAL A 71 3.50 4.49 -9.20
CA VAL A 71 4.96 4.62 -9.10
C VAL A 71 5.58 3.49 -8.29
N LEU A 72 6.72 2.99 -8.76
CA LEU A 72 7.43 1.83 -8.22
C LEU A 72 8.02 2.04 -6.81
N HIS A 73 8.02 3.27 -6.32
CA HIS A 73 8.48 3.61 -4.97
C HIS A 73 7.33 3.80 -3.97
N VAL A 74 6.08 3.53 -4.34
CA VAL A 74 4.92 3.58 -3.44
C VAL A 74 4.34 2.19 -3.28
N VAL A 75 4.04 1.82 -2.03
CA VAL A 75 3.24 0.65 -1.68
C VAL A 75 1.98 1.11 -0.96
N GLU A 76 0.87 0.47 -1.25
CA GLU A 76 -0.41 0.73 -0.60
C GLU A 76 -0.77 -0.43 0.33
N PHE A 77 -1.28 -0.12 1.52
CA PHE A 77 -1.94 -1.08 2.40
C PHE A 77 -3.42 -0.76 2.47
N LYS A 78 -4.28 -1.78 2.39
CA LYS A 78 -5.73 -1.61 2.42
C LYS A 78 -6.45 -2.64 3.27
N THR A 79 -7.66 -2.28 3.71
CA THR A 79 -8.66 -3.27 4.14
C THR A 79 -9.17 -4.03 2.90
N PRO A 80 -9.03 -5.36 2.80
CA PRO A 80 -9.44 -6.11 1.61
C PRO A 80 -10.95 -6.24 1.45
N LYS A 81 -11.71 -6.00 2.53
CA LYS A 81 -13.17 -5.94 2.56
C LYS A 81 -13.59 -4.69 3.32
N PRO A 82 -14.77 -4.11 3.04
CA PRO A 82 -15.34 -3.05 3.87
C PRO A 82 -15.48 -3.52 5.32
N VAL A 83 -15.13 -2.66 6.27
CA VAL A 83 -15.19 -2.94 7.70
C VAL A 83 -16.29 -2.10 8.38
N PRO A 84 -16.98 -2.64 9.39
CA PRO A 84 -18.06 -1.93 10.09
C PRO A 84 -17.55 -0.87 11.09
N THR A 85 -16.24 -0.85 11.38
CA THR A 85 -15.65 0.07 12.35
C THR A 85 -14.17 0.32 12.03
N LEU A 86 -13.69 1.52 12.36
CA LEU A 86 -12.27 1.88 12.30
C LEU A 86 -11.49 1.42 13.54
N ALA A 87 -12.18 1.05 14.62
CA ALA A 87 -11.54 0.66 15.88
C ALA A 87 -10.66 -0.60 15.66
N GLY A 88 -9.40 -0.53 16.09
CA GLY A 88 -8.44 -1.63 15.98
C GLY A 88 -7.71 -1.71 14.63
N LEU A 89 -8.10 -0.92 13.63
CA LEU A 89 -7.36 -0.87 12.36
C LEU A 89 -5.95 -0.28 12.54
N ASP A 90 -5.76 0.61 13.51
CA ASP A 90 -4.45 1.16 13.85
C ASP A 90 -3.44 0.06 14.22
N GLU A 91 -3.85 -0.94 15.00
CA GLU A 91 -3.01 -2.10 15.32
C GLU A 91 -2.75 -2.98 14.08
N VAL A 92 -3.75 -3.15 13.22
CA VAL A 92 -3.62 -3.91 11.96
C VAL A 92 -2.59 -3.25 11.03
N PHE A 93 -2.76 -1.96 10.73
CA PHE A 93 -1.87 -1.23 9.82
C PHE A 93 -0.49 -1.02 10.43
N HIS A 94 -0.37 -0.80 11.74
CA HIS A 94 0.93 -0.76 12.40
C HIS A 94 1.69 -2.08 12.22
N ARG A 95 1.02 -3.24 12.35
CA ARG A 95 1.63 -4.55 12.08
C ARG A 95 2.08 -4.68 10.63
N GLN A 96 1.32 -4.15 9.66
CA GLN A 96 1.73 -4.13 8.26
C GLN A 96 2.98 -3.25 8.05
N VAL A 97 3.03 -2.05 8.62
CA VAL A 97 4.20 -1.15 8.58
C VAL A 97 5.44 -1.82 9.15
N VAL A 98 5.32 -2.49 10.30
CA VAL A 98 6.44 -3.22 10.92
C VAL A 98 6.90 -4.38 10.03
N ARG A 99 5.97 -5.16 9.48
CA ARG A 99 6.28 -6.26 8.57
C ARG A 99 6.99 -5.76 7.31
N ALA A 100 6.46 -4.72 6.66
CA ALA A 100 7.04 -4.14 5.46
C ALA A 100 8.45 -3.62 5.71
N ASN A 101 8.67 -2.87 6.80
CA ASN A 101 10.01 -2.41 7.18
C ASN A 101 10.99 -3.55 7.48
N THR A 102 10.49 -4.65 8.05
CA THR A 102 11.29 -5.86 8.28
C THR A 102 11.74 -6.49 6.95
N LEU A 103 10.84 -6.62 5.97
CA LEU A 103 11.17 -7.12 4.64
C LEU A 103 12.12 -6.17 3.89
N LEU A 104 11.85 -4.86 3.93
CA LEU A 104 12.65 -3.82 3.27
C LEU A 104 14.09 -3.72 3.79
N SER A 105 14.35 -4.16 5.03
CA SER A 105 15.70 -4.17 5.61
C SER A 105 16.73 -4.93 4.76
N ARG A 106 16.29 -5.92 3.98
CA ARG A 106 17.13 -6.71 3.05
C ARG A 106 17.78 -5.85 1.95
N TRP A 107 17.19 -4.69 1.64
CA TRP A 107 17.68 -3.75 0.63
C TRP A 107 18.15 -2.42 1.21
N ASN A 108 18.40 -2.36 2.53
CA ASN A 108 18.68 -1.12 3.26
C ASN A 108 17.59 -0.04 3.02
N ALA A 109 16.33 -0.46 2.97
CA ALA A 109 15.19 0.40 2.75
C ALA A 109 14.24 0.44 3.96
N CYS A 110 13.34 1.43 3.96
CA CYS A 110 12.25 1.58 4.91
C CYS A 110 11.08 2.35 4.28
N LEU A 111 9.94 2.33 4.97
CA LEU A 111 8.81 3.22 4.65
C LEU A 111 9.08 4.63 5.19
N MET A 112 8.72 5.64 4.43
CA MET A 112 8.81 7.05 4.82
C MET A 112 7.55 7.49 5.58
N PRO A 113 7.65 8.17 6.74
CA PRO A 113 6.49 8.54 7.55
C PRO A 113 5.85 9.89 7.13
N THR A 114 5.95 10.26 5.86
CA THR A 114 5.42 11.54 5.33
C THR A 114 4.57 11.31 4.09
N ALA A 115 3.59 12.18 3.85
CA ALA A 115 2.71 12.09 2.68
C ALA A 115 3.38 12.58 1.39
N MET A 116 4.46 13.36 1.48
CA MET A 116 5.24 13.83 0.34
C MET A 116 6.73 13.67 0.60
N HIS A 117 7.48 13.31 -0.43
CA HIS A 117 8.92 13.24 -0.36
C HIS A 117 9.51 14.67 -0.40
N PRO A 118 10.30 15.11 0.59
CA PRO A 118 10.65 16.53 0.68
C PRO A 118 11.68 17.01 -0.35
N TRP A 119 12.42 16.11 -1.00
CA TRP A 119 13.46 16.47 -1.99
C TRP A 119 13.55 15.52 -3.19
N MET A 120 12.53 14.70 -3.43
CA MET A 120 12.51 13.88 -4.66
C MET A 120 12.39 14.82 -5.84
N ASN A 121 13.17 14.58 -6.88
CA ASN A 121 13.00 15.20 -8.17
C ASN A 121 12.19 14.26 -9.09
N PRO A 122 10.87 14.47 -9.23
CA PRO A 122 10.03 13.56 -9.99
C PRO A 122 10.46 13.45 -11.45
N ALA A 123 10.91 14.54 -12.07
CA ALA A 123 11.29 14.57 -13.49
C ALA A 123 12.45 13.63 -13.88
N VAL A 124 13.23 13.15 -12.90
CA VAL A 124 14.39 12.28 -13.15
C VAL A 124 14.40 11.02 -12.30
N GLU A 125 13.70 11.01 -11.17
CA GLU A 125 13.69 9.89 -10.24
C GLU A 125 12.42 9.03 -10.36
N THR A 126 11.35 9.54 -10.99
CA THR A 126 10.11 8.77 -11.17
C THR A 126 10.36 7.49 -11.96
N ARG A 127 9.90 6.38 -11.39
CA ARG A 127 9.81 5.09 -12.08
C ARG A 127 8.39 4.59 -11.95
N LEU A 128 7.74 4.38 -13.08
CA LEU A 128 6.40 3.83 -13.13
C LEU A 128 6.43 2.34 -12.78
N TRP A 129 5.30 1.84 -12.28
CA TRP A 129 5.07 0.42 -12.10
C TRP A 129 5.20 -0.32 -13.44
N PRO A 130 6.09 -1.33 -13.56
CA PRO A 130 6.36 -1.95 -14.86
C PRO A 130 5.42 -3.12 -15.22
N HIS A 131 4.46 -3.49 -14.36
CA HIS A 131 3.65 -4.71 -14.52
C HIS A 131 2.14 -4.44 -14.73
N GLY A 132 1.58 -4.83 -15.88
CA GLY A 132 0.14 -4.63 -16.14
C GLY A 132 -0.31 -3.16 -16.03
N GLY A 133 -1.57 -2.85 -16.33
CA GLY A 133 -2.13 -1.49 -16.12
C GLY A 133 -1.53 -0.34 -16.94
N ASN A 134 -0.50 -0.60 -17.76
CA ASN A 134 0.24 0.40 -18.53
C ASN A 134 -0.64 1.27 -19.43
N GLU A 135 -1.79 0.78 -19.90
CA GLU A 135 -2.72 1.57 -20.71
C GLU A 135 -3.37 2.71 -19.91
N ILE A 136 -3.74 2.46 -18.65
CA ILE A 136 -4.31 3.47 -17.76
C ILE A 136 -3.22 4.49 -17.43
N TYR A 137 -2.04 4.02 -17.03
CA TYR A 137 -0.95 4.90 -16.64
C TYR A 137 -0.39 5.72 -17.80
N ALA A 138 -0.32 5.16 -19.02
CA ALA A 138 0.02 5.90 -20.22
C ALA A 138 -1.02 6.99 -20.54
N ALA A 139 -2.31 6.70 -20.37
CA ALA A 139 -3.36 7.71 -20.58
C ALA A 139 -3.27 8.85 -19.56
N PHE A 140 -2.95 8.55 -18.29
CA PHE A 140 -2.69 9.58 -17.28
C PHE A 140 -1.46 10.42 -17.65
N ASP A 141 -0.37 9.77 -18.04
CA ASP A 141 0.86 10.46 -18.44
C ASP A 141 0.64 11.36 -19.67
N ASP A 142 -0.10 10.89 -20.67
CA ASP A 142 -0.44 11.67 -21.86
C ASP A 142 -1.30 12.91 -21.53
N LEU A 143 -2.17 12.82 -20.53
CA LEU A 143 -3.08 13.91 -20.14
C LEU A 143 -2.44 14.92 -19.18
N PHE A 144 -1.54 14.45 -18.32
CA PHE A 144 -1.07 15.22 -17.17
C PHE A 144 0.45 15.39 -17.08
N ASP A 145 1.22 14.81 -18.00
CA ASP A 145 2.69 14.83 -18.02
C ASP A 145 3.25 14.33 -16.68
N CYS A 146 2.94 13.08 -16.35
CA CYS A 146 3.33 12.43 -15.09
C CYS A 146 4.82 12.00 -15.07
N LYS A 147 5.63 12.55 -15.99
CA LYS A 147 7.07 12.28 -16.14
C LYS A 147 7.94 13.19 -15.28
#